data_AF-A0A3C1MBI0-F1
#
_entry.id   AF-A0A3C1MBI0-F1
#
_cell.length_a   1.000
_cell.length_b   1.000
_cell.length_c   1.000
_cell.angle_alpha   90.00
_cell.angle_beta   90.00
_cell.angle_gamma   90.00
#
_symmetry.space_group_name_H-M   'P 1'
#
loop_
_entity.id
_entity.type
_entity.pdbx_description
1 polymer ?
#
loop_
_entity_poly.entity_id
_entity_poly.type
_entity_poly.pdbx_seq_one_letter_code
_entity_poly.pdbx_strand_id
1 'polypeptide(L)'
;MERIGVKIKVVPNTFPELLKRIDQKMTMLHALSWSADYPDAEGFLCLLYHSDQSMGIGAYFNDPAYNALYEKAIVMQPSSERTKLYEQLNSMAAEHVPAIYSVHRPHPVLYHGWIKNYLWADCLYGTEQYINIDLEQKKALQAKF
;
A
#
# COMPACT_ATOMS: atom_id res chain seq x y z
N MET A 1 2.27 -15.80 -18.14
CA MET A 1 1.60 -17.00 -17.59
C MET A 1 1.23 -18.00 -18.68
N GLU A 2 0.60 -17.59 -19.79
CA GLU A 2 0.34 -18.51 -20.92
C GLU A 2 1.61 -19.15 -21.52
N ARG A 3 2.69 -18.38 -21.67
CA ARG A 3 4.01 -18.87 -22.14
C ARG A 3 4.60 -20.01 -21.31
N ILE A 4 4.15 -20.18 -20.06
CA ILE A 4 4.57 -21.27 -19.16
C ILE A 4 3.43 -22.29 -18.94
N GLY A 5 2.39 -22.27 -19.78
CA GLY A 5 1.26 -23.20 -19.73
C GLY A 5 0.18 -22.87 -18.71
N VAL A 6 0.28 -21.74 -17.98
CA VAL A 6 -0.71 -21.34 -16.98
C VAL A 6 -1.83 -20.53 -17.63
N LYS A 7 -3.04 -21.11 -17.65
CA LYS A 7 -4.26 -20.46 -18.16
C LYS A 7 -4.88 -19.58 -17.07
N ILE A 8 -5.05 -18.29 -17.36
CA ILE A 8 -5.66 -17.33 -16.43
C ILE A 8 -7.04 -16.94 -16.93
N LYS A 9 -8.05 -17.03 -16.06
CA LYS A 9 -9.37 -16.47 -16.27
C LYS A 9 -9.56 -15.28 -15.34
N VAL A 10 -9.69 -14.08 -15.91
CA VAL A 10 -9.93 -12.85 -15.13
C VAL A 10 -11.41 -12.78 -14.75
N VAL A 11 -11.69 -12.55 -13.48
CA VAL A 11 -13.05 -12.37 -12.96
C VAL A 11 -13.16 -10.93 -12.43
N PRO A 12 -13.88 -10.03 -13.13
CA PRO A 12 -14.05 -8.66 -12.66
C PRO A 12 -15.01 -8.62 -11.47
N ASN A 13 -14.70 -7.79 -10.48
CA ASN A 13 -15.52 -7.55 -9.30
C ASN A 13 -15.52 -6.06 -8.98
N THR A 14 -16.61 -5.57 -8.38
CA THR A 14 -16.55 -4.28 -7.66
C THR A 14 -15.63 -4.43 -6.46
N PHE A 15 -15.06 -3.34 -5.98
CA PHE A 15 -14.12 -3.39 -4.85
C PHE A 15 -14.74 -4.01 -3.57
N PRO A 16 -15.97 -3.66 -3.14
CA PRO A 16 -16.59 -4.28 -1.97
C PRO A 16 -16.82 -5.79 -2.13
N GLU A 17 -17.23 -6.23 -3.33
CA GLU A 17 -17.40 -7.65 -3.62
C GLU A 17 -16.06 -8.38 -3.60
N LEU A 18 -14.99 -7.77 -4.14
CA LEU A 18 -13.64 -8.35 -4.07
C LEU A 18 -13.20 -8.56 -2.62
N LEU A 19 -13.35 -7.55 -1.76
CA LEU A 19 -12.98 -7.66 -0.33
C LEU A 19 -13.74 -8.78 0.37
N LYS A 20 -15.06 -8.89 0.11
CA LYS A 20 -15.88 -9.97 0.64
C LYS A 20 -15.40 -11.35 0.16
N ARG A 21 -15.06 -11.48 -1.12
CA ARG A 21 -14.56 -12.74 -1.68
C ARG A 21 -13.19 -13.13 -1.13
N ILE A 22 -12.32 -12.14 -0.93
CA ILE A 22 -11.04 -12.34 -0.27
C ILE A 22 -11.33 -12.88 1.13
N ASP A 23 -12.06 -12.16 1.98
CA ASP A 23 -12.41 -12.58 3.34
C ASP A 23 -12.99 -14.01 3.42
N GLN A 24 -13.87 -14.36 2.48
CA GLN A 24 -14.47 -15.69 2.35
C GLN A 24 -13.55 -16.77 1.75
N LYS A 25 -12.28 -16.48 1.50
CA LYS A 25 -11.27 -17.38 0.90
C LYS A 25 -11.70 -17.91 -0.49
N MET A 26 -12.42 -17.10 -1.26
CA MET A 26 -12.96 -17.48 -2.58
C MET A 26 -12.11 -17.00 -3.75
N THR A 27 -10.89 -16.51 -3.51
CA THR A 27 -9.94 -16.08 -4.54
C THR A 27 -8.74 -17.01 -4.59
N MET A 28 -8.31 -17.37 -5.81
CA MET A 28 -7.02 -18.07 -6.01
C MET A 28 -5.86 -17.07 -6.17
N LEU A 29 -6.14 -15.95 -6.83
CA LEU A 29 -5.24 -14.81 -7.01
C LEU A 29 -6.09 -13.56 -7.15
N HIS A 30 -5.67 -12.47 -6.52
CA HIS A 30 -6.32 -11.16 -6.61
C HIS A 30 -5.27 -10.07 -6.67
N ALA A 31 -5.66 -8.92 -7.20
CA ALA A 31 -4.82 -7.74 -7.28
C ALA A 31 -5.33 -6.71 -6.27
N LEU A 32 -4.42 -6.26 -5.40
CA LEU A 32 -4.65 -5.18 -4.45
C LEU A 32 -3.47 -4.20 -4.53
N SER A 33 -3.71 -2.99 -4.03
CA SER A 33 -2.67 -1.99 -3.78
C SER A 33 -2.73 -1.61 -2.32
N TRP A 34 -1.56 -1.33 -1.75
CA TRP A 34 -1.43 -0.77 -0.40
C TRP A 34 -0.70 0.55 -0.46
N SER A 35 -1.12 1.50 0.37
CA SER A 35 -0.47 2.80 0.56
C SER A 35 0.03 2.88 2.00
N ALA A 36 1.12 3.63 2.23
CA ALA A 36 1.66 3.77 3.57
C ALA A 36 0.70 4.59 4.46
N ASP A 37 0.24 4.00 5.56
CA ASP A 37 -0.60 4.70 6.54
C ASP A 37 0.20 5.74 7.35
N TYR A 38 1.47 5.45 7.59
CA TYR A 38 2.46 6.28 8.28
C TYR A 38 3.86 5.95 7.76
N PRO A 39 4.88 6.80 7.98
CA PRO A 39 6.23 6.60 7.44
C PRO A 39 7.04 5.56 8.22
N ASP A 40 6.51 4.34 8.39
CA ASP A 40 7.22 3.20 8.96
C ASP A 40 7.00 1.95 8.08
N ALA A 41 8.05 1.14 7.93
CA ALA A 41 8.02 -0.10 7.16
C ALA A 41 7.15 -1.17 7.82
N GLU A 42 6.95 -1.08 9.14
CA GLU A 42 6.13 -2.01 9.91
C GLU A 42 4.72 -2.17 9.33
N GLY A 43 4.07 -1.09 8.87
CA GLY A 43 2.72 -1.16 8.31
C GLY A 43 2.63 -2.05 7.06
N PHE A 44 3.69 -2.11 6.25
CA PHE A 44 3.76 -3.01 5.09
C PHE A 44 4.05 -4.46 5.50
N LEU A 45 4.92 -4.65 6.49
CA LEU A 45 5.30 -5.97 7.00
C LEU A 45 4.14 -6.63 7.78
N CYS A 46 3.27 -5.82 8.39
CA CYS A 46 2.04 -6.23 9.08
C CYS A 46 1.10 -7.02 8.16
N LEU A 47 1.09 -6.71 6.86
CA LEU A 47 0.17 -7.33 5.90
C LEU A 47 0.36 -8.84 5.75
N LEU A 48 1.52 -9.36 6.17
CA LEU A 48 1.85 -10.78 6.16
C LEU A 48 1.77 -11.42 7.55
N TYR A 49 1.83 -10.61 8.62
CA TYR A 49 1.76 -11.09 10.00
C TYR A 49 0.38 -11.65 10.32
N HIS A 50 0.30 -12.94 10.71
CA HIS A 50 -0.95 -13.66 10.98
C HIS A 50 -2.06 -13.43 9.92
N SER A 51 -1.69 -13.31 8.65
CA SER A 51 -2.63 -13.01 7.58
C SER A 51 -3.61 -14.15 7.25
N ASP A 52 -3.55 -15.26 7.99
CA ASP A 52 -4.46 -16.41 7.94
C ASP A 52 -5.78 -16.22 8.70
N GLN A 53 -5.81 -15.34 9.71
CA GLN A 53 -6.91 -15.17 10.67
C GLN A 53 -7.88 -14.03 10.38
N SER A 54 -7.82 -13.44 9.18
CA SER A 54 -8.40 -12.15 8.80
C SER A 54 -7.54 -10.98 9.30
N MET A 55 -7.45 -9.95 8.46
CA MET A 55 -6.47 -8.84 8.45
C MET A 55 -5.42 -9.02 7.34
N GLY A 56 -5.24 -7.97 6.53
CA GLY A 56 -4.22 -7.87 5.49
C GLY A 56 -4.72 -8.01 4.05
N ILE A 57 -3.80 -8.38 3.16
CA ILE A 57 -4.02 -8.41 1.70
C ILE A 57 -4.63 -9.73 1.19
N GLY A 58 -5.13 -10.59 2.08
CA GLY A 58 -5.61 -11.92 1.71
C GLY A 58 -4.50 -12.87 1.24
N ALA A 59 -3.29 -12.74 1.78
CA ALA A 59 -2.16 -13.62 1.48
C ALA A 59 -2.28 -14.99 2.16
N TYR A 60 -3.02 -15.09 3.28
CA TYR A 60 -3.16 -16.31 4.09
C TYR A 60 -1.81 -16.94 4.47
N PHE A 61 -0.82 -16.10 4.67
CA PHE A 61 0.53 -16.45 5.10
C PHE A 61 0.60 -16.49 6.63
N ASN A 62 1.13 -17.60 7.15
CA ASN A 62 1.37 -17.79 8.57
C ASN A 62 2.66 -18.61 8.75
N ASP A 63 3.77 -17.89 8.89
CA ASP A 63 5.08 -18.47 9.21
C ASP A 63 5.47 -18.12 10.65
N PRO A 64 5.67 -19.10 11.55
CA PRO A 64 5.99 -18.84 12.95
C PRO A 64 7.28 -18.04 13.16
N ALA A 65 8.29 -18.22 12.31
CA ALA A 65 9.55 -17.50 12.44
C ALA A 65 9.39 -16.04 12.01
N TYR A 66 8.64 -15.77 10.93
CA TYR A 66 8.27 -14.43 10.50
C TYR A 66 7.48 -13.72 11.59
N ASN A 67 6.47 -14.38 12.15
CA ASN A 67 5.61 -13.79 13.19
C ASN A 67 6.42 -13.42 14.44
N ALA A 68 7.26 -14.32 14.95
CA ALA A 68 8.10 -14.05 16.12
C ALA A 68 9.11 -12.90 15.87
N LEU A 69 9.67 -12.83 14.66
CA LEU A 69 10.60 -11.76 14.29
C LEU A 69 9.88 -10.41 14.17
N TYR A 70 8.65 -10.42 13.63
CA TYR A 70 7.79 -9.26 13.51
C TYR A 70 7.43 -8.70 14.90
N GLU A 71 6.93 -9.55 15.81
CA GLU A 71 6.59 -9.18 17.19
C GLU A 71 7.78 -8.53 17.93
N LYS A 72 8.99 -9.04 17.70
CA LYS A 72 10.21 -8.43 18.24
C LYS A 72 10.47 -7.04 17.66
N ALA A 73 10.28 -6.85 16.36
CA ALA A 73 10.60 -5.60 15.68
C ALA A 73 9.62 -4.47 16.04
N ILE A 74 8.32 -4.76 16.23
CA ILE A 74 7.29 -3.73 16.45
C ILE A 74 7.40 -3.01 17.80
N VAL A 75 7.99 -3.66 18.82
CA VAL A 75 8.18 -3.06 20.15
C VAL A 75 9.46 -2.21 20.22
N MET A 76 10.29 -2.23 19.18
CA MET A 76 11.56 -1.51 19.14
C MET A 76 11.37 -0.07 18.63
N GLN A 77 12.09 0.86 19.26
CA GLN A 77 12.23 2.21 18.73
C GLN A 77 13.08 2.22 17.45
N PRO A 78 12.94 3.26 16.60
CA PRO A 78 13.76 3.42 15.40
C PRO A 78 15.26 3.30 15.72
N SER A 79 15.89 2.28 15.16
CA SER A 79 17.28 1.93 15.42
C SER A 79 17.84 1.07 14.28
N SER A 80 19.16 1.03 14.15
CA SER A 80 19.83 0.18 13.15
C SER A 80 19.56 -1.32 13.39
N GLU A 81 19.33 -1.72 14.65
CA GLU A 81 18.93 -3.07 14.99
C GLU A 81 17.53 -3.39 14.46
N ARG A 82 16.56 -2.48 14.64
CA ARG A 82 15.20 -2.64 14.09
C ARG A 82 15.22 -2.71 12.57
N THR A 83 16.02 -1.86 11.91
CA THR A 83 16.19 -1.91 10.44
C THR A 83 16.66 -3.28 9.97
N LYS A 84 17.63 -3.90 10.64
CA LYS A 84 18.10 -5.25 10.29
C LYS A 84 17.00 -6.30 10.41
N LEU A 85 16.12 -6.19 11.42
CA LEU A 85 14.97 -7.10 11.55
C LEU A 85 13.98 -6.91 10.39
N TYR A 86 13.72 -5.67 9.97
CA TYR A 86 12.87 -5.40 8.81
C TYR A 86 13.47 -5.92 7.50
N GLU A 87 14.78 -5.79 7.31
CA GLU A 87 15.48 -6.36 6.15
C GLU A 87 15.37 -7.90 6.14
N GLN A 88 15.49 -8.53 7.30
CA GLN A 88 15.30 -9.98 7.45
C GLN A 88 13.86 -10.40 7.14
N LEU A 89 12.86 -9.72 7.69
CA LEU A 89 11.44 -9.97 7.39
C LEU A 89 11.15 -9.82 5.90
N ASN A 90 11.67 -8.77 5.25
CA ASN A 90 11.51 -8.57 3.82
C ASN A 90 12.19 -9.68 3.00
N SER A 91 13.35 -10.17 3.45
CA SER A 91 14.03 -11.30 2.81
C SER A 91 13.21 -12.59 2.92
N MET A 92 12.66 -12.88 4.09
CA MET A 92 11.74 -14.02 4.29
C MET A 92 10.51 -13.92 3.39
N ALA A 93 9.91 -12.74 3.28
CA ALA A 93 8.77 -12.52 2.38
C ALA A 93 9.15 -12.77 0.91
N ALA A 94 10.34 -12.35 0.49
CA ALA A 94 10.84 -12.60 -0.86
C ALA A 94 11.13 -14.09 -1.13
N GLU A 95 11.57 -14.84 -0.13
CA GLU A 95 11.82 -16.29 -0.24
C GLU A 95 10.52 -17.10 -0.31
N HIS A 96 9.52 -16.77 0.52
CA HIS A 96 8.24 -17.47 0.55
C HIS A 96 7.26 -17.05 -0.54
N VAL A 97 7.43 -15.85 -1.10
CA VAL A 97 6.58 -15.25 -2.16
C VAL A 97 5.08 -15.34 -1.81
N PRO A 98 4.63 -14.84 -0.65
CA PRO A 98 3.20 -14.84 -0.29
C PRO A 98 2.37 -13.88 -1.17
N ALA A 99 3.05 -12.92 -1.82
CA ALA A 99 2.46 -12.00 -2.79
C ALA A 99 3.45 -11.70 -3.92
N ILE A 100 2.93 -11.35 -5.09
CA ILE A 100 3.74 -10.88 -6.22
C ILE A 100 3.72 -9.35 -6.22
N TYR A 101 4.84 -8.75 -5.85
CA TYR A 101 5.00 -7.29 -5.88
C TYR A 101 5.11 -6.79 -7.32
N SER A 102 4.27 -5.82 -7.69
CA SER A 102 4.22 -5.27 -9.05
C SER A 102 5.01 -3.97 -9.16
N VAL A 103 4.36 -2.82 -9.00
CA VAL A 103 4.98 -1.50 -9.22
C VAL A 103 4.60 -0.52 -8.11
N HIS A 104 5.54 0.33 -7.74
CA HIS A 104 5.24 1.58 -7.02
C HIS A 104 4.85 2.63 -8.06
N ARG A 105 3.62 3.13 -7.97
CA ARG A 105 3.09 4.08 -8.97
C ARG A 105 3.50 5.50 -8.60
N PRO A 106 3.96 6.33 -9.56
CA PRO A 106 4.04 7.76 -9.31
C PRO A 106 2.63 8.30 -9.07
N HIS A 107 2.53 9.37 -8.28
CA HIS A 107 1.26 10.05 -8.00
C HIS A 107 1.26 11.44 -8.67
N PRO A 108 1.02 11.52 -10.00
CA PRO A 108 0.92 12.80 -10.67
C PRO A 108 -0.36 13.52 -10.24
N VAL A 109 -0.23 14.76 -9.81
CA VAL A 109 -1.38 15.61 -9.46
C VAL A 109 -1.47 16.77 -10.41
N LEU A 110 -2.67 17.00 -10.94
CA LEU A 110 -3.01 18.20 -11.68
C LEU A 110 -3.80 19.14 -10.78
N TYR A 111 -3.29 20.37 -10.63
CA TYR A 111 -4.01 21.43 -9.94
C TYR A 111 -3.91 22.72 -10.75
N HIS A 112 -4.85 23.64 -10.53
CA HIS A 112 -4.86 24.92 -11.23
C HIS A 112 -3.72 25.83 -10.74
N GLY A 113 -3.15 26.63 -11.65
CA GLY A 113 -2.03 27.54 -11.33
C GLY A 113 -2.33 28.60 -10.28
N TRP A 114 -3.60 28.80 -9.89
CA TRP A 114 -4.03 29.69 -8.82
C TRP A 114 -4.17 29.01 -7.44
N ILE A 115 -3.87 27.72 -7.33
CA ILE A 115 -3.82 27.01 -6.05
C ILE A 115 -2.47 27.28 -5.37
N LYS A 116 -2.52 27.70 -4.11
CA LYS A 116 -1.37 27.95 -3.25
C LYS A 116 -1.31 26.92 -2.11
N ASN A 117 -0.12 26.69 -1.60
CA ASN A 117 0.16 25.81 -0.46
C ASN A 117 -0.30 24.36 -0.67
N TYR A 118 -0.37 23.91 -1.93
CA TYR A 118 -0.58 22.50 -2.21
C TYR A 118 0.68 21.73 -1.84
N LEU A 119 0.58 20.93 -0.77
CA LEU A 119 1.63 20.00 -0.36
C LEU A 119 1.04 18.60 -0.40
N TRP A 120 1.64 17.75 -1.23
CA TRP A 120 1.32 16.34 -1.29
C TRP A 120 2.39 15.53 -0.57
N ALA A 121 1.95 14.55 0.22
CA ALA A 121 2.80 13.47 0.72
C ALA A 121 1.93 12.23 0.97
N ASP A 122 2.50 11.04 0.77
CA ASP A 122 1.79 9.76 0.86
C ASP A 122 1.12 9.50 2.23
N CYS A 123 1.69 10.03 3.30
CA CYS A 123 1.23 9.79 4.67
C CYS A 123 0.66 11.05 5.35
N LEU A 124 0.42 12.14 4.61
CA LEU A 124 -0.15 13.37 5.15
C LEU A 124 -1.63 13.47 4.78
N TYR A 125 -2.49 13.32 5.78
CA TYR A 125 -3.92 13.56 5.69
C TYR A 125 -4.25 14.92 6.33
N GLY A 126 -5.35 15.56 5.91
CA GLY A 126 -5.80 16.81 6.51
C GLY A 126 -5.08 18.08 6.03
N THR A 127 -4.34 18.01 4.91
CA THR A 127 -3.61 19.17 4.37
C THR A 127 -4.52 20.17 3.66
N GLU A 128 -5.78 19.80 3.40
CA GLU A 128 -6.78 20.63 2.72
C GLU A 128 -7.04 21.97 3.41
N GLN A 129 -6.91 22.03 4.74
CA GLN A 129 -7.07 23.25 5.53
C GLN A 129 -6.00 24.32 5.23
N TYR A 130 -4.86 23.91 4.69
CA TYR A 130 -3.75 24.80 4.35
C TYR A 130 -3.78 25.26 2.90
N ILE A 131 -4.65 24.65 2.07
CA ILE A 131 -4.81 25.02 0.67
C ILE A 131 -5.42 26.41 0.59
N ASN A 132 -4.82 27.26 -0.24
CA ASN A 132 -5.31 28.61 -0.49
C ASN A 132 -5.53 28.85 -1.99
N ILE A 133 -6.35 29.85 -2.32
CA ILE A 133 -6.73 30.20 -3.69
C ILE A 133 -6.37 31.66 -3.95
N ASP A 134 -5.58 31.90 -5.00
CA ASP A 134 -5.34 33.24 -5.51
C ASP A 134 -6.47 33.65 -6.48
N LEU A 135 -7.39 34.47 -5.98
CA LEU A 135 -8.55 34.90 -6.76
C LEU A 135 -8.18 35.81 -7.95
N GLU A 136 -7.13 36.60 -7.85
CA GLU A 136 -6.70 37.50 -8.93
C GLU A 136 -6.00 36.70 -10.04
N GLN A 137 -5.12 35.77 -9.67
CA GLN A 137 -4.50 34.85 -10.61
C GLN A 137 -5.54 33.94 -11.28
N LYS A 138 -6.58 33.52 -10.53
CA LYS A 138 -7.71 32.76 -11.09
C LYS A 138 -8.42 33.53 -12.20
N LYS A 139 -8.82 34.78 -11.94
CA LYS A 139 -9.47 35.62 -12.96
C LYS A 139 -8.58 35.81 -14.20
N ALA A 140 -7.29 36.10 -13.98
CA ALA A 140 -6.34 36.32 -15.07
C ALA A 140 -6.15 35.08 -15.96
N LEU A 141 -6.04 33.89 -15.37
CA LEU A 141 -5.89 32.64 -16.12
C LEU A 141 -7.20 32.22 -16.80
N GLN A 142 -8.36 32.46 -16.18
CA GLN A 142 -9.68 32.19 -16.78
C GLN A 142 -10.01 33.10 -17.96
N ALA A 143 -9.42 34.29 -18.06
CA ALA A 143 -9.61 35.17 -19.22
C ALA A 143 -8.70 34.81 -20.41
N LYS A 144 -7.67 33.97 -20.18
CA LYS A 144 -6.66 33.59 -21.18
C LYS A 144 -7.06 32.36 -21.99
N PHE A 145 -7.97 31.54 -21.46
CA PHE A 145 -8.49 30.31 -22.05
C PHE A 145 -10.01 30.37 -22.06
#